data_AF-A0A1Y0G716-F1
#
_entry.id   AF-A0A1Y0G716-F1
#
_cell.length_a   1.000
_cell.length_b   1.000
_cell.length_c   1.000
_cell.angle_alpha   90.00
_cell.angle_beta   90.00
_cell.angle_gamma   90.00
#
_symmetry.space_group_name_H-M   'P 1'
#
loop_
_entity.id
_entity.type
_entity.pdbx_description
1 polymer ?
#
loop_
_entity_poly.entity_id
_entity_poly.type
_entity_poly.pdbx_seq_one_letter_code
_entity_poly.pdbx_strand_id
1 'polypeptide(L)'
;MMLQTLLPDPIGKCVVAVNEIAGIAPIPDEQRYGFTHFYDYFTNSQPDWVTELRANERSLKWYLRLSGSIFSNVPGARRAVQYHLDRIIEIENEVEEYLSHHDFSGIPKGSCHAIGNTQKLDVEYHAFVFAYRRTLEYFAAGIAAYFKSDCNSFKDLPNVLTRPKNPQTVTAPILQLFNEHKTRFDFVLSIENSRRSVRDTISHYEFVSAGTFNLTYDGFRLVGGGENLNFNGTPNRLCDVLNERAGFLDAFLNETLVAFTNALHTHHSPSKATSD
;
A
#
# COMPACT_ATOMS: atom_id res chain seq x y z
N MET A 1 -9.95 -6.16 20.85
CA MET A 1 -10.18 -6.59 22.25
C MET A 1 -9.33 -5.85 23.30
N MET A 2 -8.09 -5.39 23.01
CA MET A 2 -7.26 -4.64 23.99
C MET A 2 -7.72 -3.21 24.35
N LEU A 3 -8.65 -2.59 23.62
CA LEU A 3 -9.09 -1.19 23.85
C LEU A 3 -10.10 -1.04 25.00
N GLN A 4 -10.86 -2.08 25.34
CA GLN A 4 -11.81 -2.04 26.47
C GLN A 4 -11.11 -1.93 27.83
N THR A 5 -9.89 -2.45 27.94
CA THR A 5 -9.15 -2.56 29.20
C THR A 5 -8.39 -1.29 29.61
N LEU A 6 -8.33 -0.25 28.76
CA LEU A 6 -7.47 0.92 28.98
C LEU A 6 -8.24 2.24 29.24
N LEU A 7 -9.57 2.28 29.04
CA LEU A 7 -10.38 3.49 29.16
C LEU A 7 -11.57 3.27 30.10
N PRO A 8 -12.03 4.31 30.84
CA PRO A 8 -13.21 4.22 31.70
C PRO A 8 -14.43 3.67 30.95
N ASP A 9 -15.25 2.89 31.66
CA ASP A 9 -16.28 1.99 31.10
C ASP A 9 -17.30 2.61 30.10
N PRO A 10 -17.71 3.90 30.17
CA PRO A 10 -18.51 4.49 29.09
C PRO A 10 -17.67 4.87 27.86
N ILE A 11 -16.44 5.35 28.06
CA ILE A 11 -15.56 5.81 26.97
C ILE A 11 -15.03 4.60 26.17
N GLY A 12 -14.60 3.54 26.85
CA GLY A 12 -14.13 2.31 26.21
C GLY A 12 -15.18 1.67 25.31
N LYS A 13 -16.45 1.63 25.75
CA LYS A 13 -17.58 1.11 24.94
C LYS A 13 -17.84 1.98 23.71
N CYS A 14 -17.85 3.30 23.85
CA CYS A 14 -18.00 4.21 22.71
C CYS A 14 -16.88 4.04 21.68
N VAL A 15 -15.62 3.91 22.14
CA VAL A 15 -14.48 3.70 21.23
C VAL A 15 -14.61 2.39 20.45
N VAL A 16 -15.06 1.30 21.08
CA VAL A 16 -15.29 0.04 20.37
C VAL A 16 -16.41 0.20 19.35
N ALA A 17 -17.58 0.71 19.76
CA ALA A 17 -18.73 0.85 18.87
C ALA A 17 -18.44 1.76 17.67
N VAL A 18 -17.75 2.88 17.87
CA VAL A 18 -17.36 3.78 16.76
C VAL A 18 -16.40 3.09 15.81
N ASN A 19 -15.42 2.32 16.31
CA ASN A 19 -14.50 1.57 15.45
C ASN A 19 -15.18 0.44 14.69
N GLU A 20 -16.21 -0.21 15.25
CA GLU A 20 -16.98 -1.23 14.54
C GLU A 20 -17.84 -0.65 13.41
N ILE A 21 -18.35 0.59 13.58
CA ILE A 21 -19.22 1.24 12.58
C ILE A 21 -18.40 1.96 11.50
N ALA A 22 -17.38 2.74 11.90
CA ALA A 22 -16.66 3.66 11.02
C ALA A 22 -15.23 3.20 10.71
N GLY A 23 -14.76 2.15 11.38
CA GLY A 23 -13.42 1.63 11.18
C GLY A 23 -13.34 0.67 10.00
N ILE A 24 -12.18 0.67 9.35
CA ILE A 24 -11.79 -0.40 8.42
C ILE A 24 -11.13 -1.50 9.25
N ALA A 25 -11.48 -2.75 8.93
CA ALA A 25 -10.90 -3.93 9.56
C ALA A 25 -9.36 -3.86 9.59
N PRO A 26 -8.72 -4.34 10.68
CA PRO A 26 -7.28 -4.39 10.73
C PRO A 26 -6.73 -5.36 9.68
N ILE A 27 -5.59 -4.99 9.11
CA ILE A 27 -4.81 -5.88 8.23
C ILE A 27 -4.37 -7.12 9.05
N PRO A 28 -4.53 -8.35 8.52
CA PRO A 28 -4.10 -9.58 9.19
C PRO A 28 -2.64 -9.57 9.61
N ASP A 29 -2.31 -10.32 10.67
CA ASP A 29 -0.94 -10.38 11.23
C ASP A 29 0.12 -10.82 10.20
N GLU A 30 -0.25 -11.78 9.35
CA GLU A 30 0.59 -12.29 8.26
C GLU A 30 0.98 -11.22 7.22
N GLN A 31 0.18 -10.17 7.07
CA GLN A 31 0.43 -9.06 6.14
C GLN A 31 1.16 -7.88 6.81
N ARG A 32 1.47 -7.95 8.12
CA ARG A 32 2.12 -6.88 8.89
C ARG A 32 3.34 -7.33 9.69
N TYR A 33 3.97 -8.45 9.34
CA TYR A 33 5.10 -9.00 10.09
C TYR A 33 6.29 -8.03 10.20
N GLY A 34 6.57 -7.26 9.15
CA GLY A 34 7.65 -6.26 9.16
C GLY A 34 7.35 -5.07 10.07
N PHE A 35 6.09 -4.64 10.16
CA PHE A 35 5.66 -3.63 11.12
C PHE A 35 5.81 -4.10 12.55
N THR A 36 5.42 -5.35 12.82
CA THR A 36 5.56 -5.98 14.14
C THR A 36 7.03 -6.08 14.52
N HIS A 37 7.86 -6.58 13.62
CA HIS A 37 9.31 -6.69 13.83
C HIS A 37 9.97 -5.33 14.12
N PHE A 38 9.62 -4.29 13.34
CA PHE A 38 10.12 -2.94 13.59
C PHE A 38 9.58 -2.36 14.91
N TYR A 39 8.30 -2.57 15.23
CA TYR A 39 7.70 -2.12 16.48
C TYR A 39 8.40 -2.73 17.69
N ASP A 40 8.67 -4.03 17.66
CA ASP A 40 9.37 -4.72 18.75
C ASP A 40 10.77 -4.15 18.94
N TYR A 41 11.54 -3.98 17.87
CA TYR A 41 12.85 -3.32 17.96
C TYR A 41 12.75 -1.88 18.48
N PHE A 42 11.73 -1.14 18.06
CA PHE A 42 11.58 0.27 18.40
C PHE A 42 11.12 0.50 19.85
N THR A 43 10.44 -0.48 20.47
CA THR A 43 9.76 -0.30 21.77
C THR A 43 10.23 -1.25 22.87
N ASN A 44 10.59 -2.50 22.56
CA ASN A 44 10.97 -3.52 23.54
C ASN A 44 12.49 -3.51 23.74
N SER A 45 12.95 -2.89 24.84
CA SER A 45 14.34 -2.43 25.05
C SER A 45 14.73 -1.33 24.05
N GLN A 46 13.99 -0.21 24.11
CA GLN A 46 14.13 0.93 23.21
C GLN A 46 15.60 1.32 22.97
N PRO A 47 16.07 1.37 21.71
CA PRO A 47 17.43 1.77 21.37
C PRO A 47 17.75 3.21 21.79
N ASP A 48 19.01 3.48 22.16
CA ASP A 48 19.45 4.80 22.61
C ASP A 48 19.18 5.90 21.58
N TRP A 49 19.37 5.62 20.28
CA TRP A 49 19.11 6.57 19.20
C TRP A 49 17.63 7.02 19.14
N VAL A 50 16.68 6.18 19.58
CA VAL A 50 15.26 6.56 19.68
C VAL A 50 15.07 7.55 20.83
N THR A 51 15.75 7.32 21.96
CA THR A 51 15.76 8.26 23.09
C THR A 51 16.38 9.59 22.69
N GLU A 52 17.49 9.57 21.95
CA GLU A 52 18.14 10.77 21.41
C GLU A 52 17.24 11.56 20.47
N LEU A 53 16.45 10.88 19.62
CA LEU A 53 15.49 11.56 18.76
C LEU A 53 14.37 12.27 19.52
N ARG A 54 14.12 11.92 20.78
CA ARG A 54 13.12 12.55 21.64
C ARG A 54 13.68 13.64 22.53
N ALA A 55 15.01 13.84 22.54
CA ALA A 55 15.69 14.66 23.54
C ALA A 55 15.41 16.17 23.42
N ASN A 56 15.08 16.68 22.23
CA ASN A 56 14.77 18.11 22.03
C ASN A 56 13.79 18.32 20.87
N GLU A 57 13.19 19.51 20.79
CA GLU A 57 12.16 19.86 19.80
C GLU A 57 12.62 19.63 18.33
N ARG A 58 13.86 19.98 18.01
CA ARG A 58 14.43 19.83 16.66
C ARG A 58 14.56 18.37 16.23
N SER A 59 14.83 17.47 17.17
CA SER A 59 14.93 16.03 16.93
C SER A 59 13.57 15.33 17.04
N LEU A 60 12.70 15.81 17.94
CA LEU A 60 11.37 15.28 18.21
C LEU A 60 10.50 15.26 16.95
N LYS A 61 10.60 16.28 16.09
CA LYS A 61 9.86 16.29 14.81
C LYS A 61 10.18 15.07 13.93
N TRP A 62 11.43 14.58 13.97
CA TRP A 62 11.87 13.43 13.18
C TRP A 62 11.40 12.12 13.80
N TYR A 63 11.42 12.04 15.14
CA TYR A 63 10.77 10.95 15.87
C TYR A 63 9.29 10.86 15.49
N LEU A 64 8.53 11.96 15.63
CA LEU A 64 7.09 11.99 15.35
C LEU A 64 6.80 11.67 13.88
N ARG A 65 7.64 12.12 12.94
CA ARG A 65 7.49 11.77 11.53
C ARG A 65 7.79 10.30 11.26
N LEU A 66 8.84 9.73 11.86
CA LEU A 66 9.17 8.31 11.72
C LEU A 66 8.06 7.44 12.33
N SER A 67 7.79 7.61 13.63
CA SER A 67 6.82 6.78 14.36
C SER A 67 5.40 7.00 13.85
N GLY A 68 5.00 8.25 13.60
CA GLY A 68 3.69 8.58 13.06
C GLY A 68 3.48 8.04 11.64
N SER A 69 4.51 8.07 10.80
CA SER A 69 4.39 7.49 9.46
C SER A 69 4.29 5.97 9.50
N ILE A 70 5.21 5.29 10.19
CA ILE A 70 5.30 3.83 10.19
C ILE A 70 4.17 3.17 11.00
N PHE A 71 3.79 3.72 12.15
CA PHE A 71 2.80 3.09 13.04
C PHE A 71 1.37 3.59 12.87
N SER A 72 1.15 4.71 12.14
CA SER A 72 -0.19 5.27 11.93
C SER A 72 -0.50 5.47 10.45
N ASN A 73 0.25 6.33 9.75
CA ASN A 73 -0.14 6.77 8.40
C ASN A 73 -0.06 5.63 7.37
N VAL A 74 1.00 4.83 7.39
CA VAL A 74 1.18 3.70 6.47
C VAL A 74 0.11 2.63 6.71
N PRO A 75 -0.10 2.12 7.95
CA PRO A 75 -1.19 1.18 8.22
C PRO A 75 -2.58 1.73 7.87
N GLY A 76 -2.83 3.02 8.14
CA GLY A 76 -4.09 3.66 7.79
C GLY A 76 -4.34 3.71 6.28
N ALA A 77 -3.34 4.14 5.49
CA ALA A 77 -3.43 4.16 4.04
C ALA A 77 -3.54 2.74 3.45
N ARG A 78 -2.81 1.76 3.99
CA ARG A 78 -2.90 0.36 3.54
C ARG A 78 -4.27 -0.27 3.86
N ARG A 79 -4.92 0.10 4.97
CA ARG A 79 -6.31 -0.30 5.24
C ARG A 79 -7.27 0.28 4.20
N ALA A 80 -7.07 1.53 3.78
CA ALA A 80 -7.87 2.10 2.69
C ALA A 80 -7.69 1.32 1.37
N VAL A 81 -6.47 0.86 1.06
CA VAL A 81 -6.24 -0.05 -0.08
C VAL A 81 -7.11 -1.31 0.04
N GLN A 82 -7.13 -1.95 1.22
CA GLN A 82 -7.94 -3.15 1.44
C GLN A 82 -9.44 -2.86 1.29
N TYR A 83 -9.92 -1.78 1.91
CA TYR A 83 -11.32 -1.40 1.84
C TYR A 83 -11.79 -1.23 0.39
N HIS A 84 -11.05 -0.48 -0.43
CA HIS A 84 -11.45 -0.27 -1.83
C HIS A 84 -11.35 -1.55 -2.66
N LEU A 85 -10.40 -2.42 -2.37
CA LEU A 85 -10.29 -3.73 -3.00
C LEU A 85 -11.48 -4.64 -2.65
N ASP A 86 -11.88 -4.69 -1.38
CA ASP A 86 -13.03 -5.47 -0.93
C ASP A 86 -14.33 -4.96 -1.60
N ARG A 87 -14.50 -3.64 -1.71
CA ARG A 87 -15.63 -3.02 -2.42
C ARG A 87 -15.64 -3.37 -3.92
N ILE A 88 -14.47 -3.43 -4.56
CA ILE A 88 -14.35 -3.87 -5.97
C ILE A 88 -14.74 -5.34 -6.10
N ILE A 89 -14.25 -6.21 -5.21
CA ILE A 89 -14.60 -7.65 -5.18
C ILE A 89 -16.11 -7.82 -5.05
N GLU A 90 -16.75 -7.09 -4.13
CA GLU A 90 -18.20 -7.14 -3.91
C GLU A 90 -18.97 -6.74 -5.18
N ILE A 91 -18.59 -5.63 -5.83
CA ILE A 91 -19.23 -5.17 -7.07
C ILE A 91 -19.05 -6.21 -8.19
N GLU A 92 -17.84 -6.74 -8.40
CA GLU A 92 -17.60 -7.75 -9.43
C GLU A 92 -18.37 -9.05 -9.15
N ASN A 93 -18.40 -9.52 -7.90
CA ASN A 93 -19.18 -10.69 -7.50
C ASN A 93 -20.68 -10.51 -7.74
N GLU A 94 -21.26 -9.37 -7.36
CA GLU A 94 -22.69 -9.08 -7.56
C GLU A 94 -23.06 -9.08 -9.05
N VAL A 95 -22.22 -8.48 -9.91
CA VAL A 95 -22.44 -8.48 -11.36
C VAL A 95 -22.28 -9.87 -11.96
N GLU A 96 -21.24 -10.60 -11.55
CA GLU A 96 -20.99 -11.97 -12.00
C GLU A 96 -22.14 -12.92 -11.62
N GLU A 97 -22.61 -12.84 -10.38
CA GLU A 97 -23.76 -13.62 -9.90
C GLU A 97 -24.98 -13.32 -10.77
N TYR A 98 -25.33 -12.04 -10.98
CA TYR A 98 -26.47 -11.68 -11.82
C TYR A 98 -26.34 -12.20 -13.26
N LEU A 99 -25.19 -11.99 -13.89
CA LEU A 99 -24.96 -12.40 -15.29
C LEU A 99 -24.90 -13.92 -15.45
N SER A 100 -24.44 -14.66 -14.45
CA SER A 100 -24.37 -16.14 -14.49
C SER A 100 -25.74 -16.83 -14.62
N HIS A 101 -26.83 -16.14 -14.25
CA HIS A 101 -28.19 -16.65 -14.36
C HIS A 101 -28.82 -16.46 -15.75
N HIS A 102 -28.10 -15.89 -16.72
CA HIS A 102 -28.62 -15.56 -18.05
C HIS A 102 -27.97 -16.41 -19.14
N ASP A 103 -28.79 -16.84 -20.11
CA ASP A 103 -28.29 -17.49 -21.33
C ASP A 103 -27.91 -16.45 -22.38
N PHE A 104 -26.62 -16.38 -22.70
CA PHE A 104 -26.06 -15.48 -23.71
C PHE A 104 -25.98 -16.09 -25.11
N SER A 105 -26.48 -17.33 -25.30
CA SER A 105 -26.46 -18.01 -26.60
C SER A 105 -27.24 -17.28 -27.71
N GLY A 106 -28.13 -16.36 -27.32
CA GLY A 106 -28.84 -15.46 -28.24
C GLY A 106 -27.97 -14.34 -28.84
N ILE A 107 -26.77 -14.09 -28.30
CA ILE A 107 -25.82 -13.13 -28.87
C ILE A 107 -25.15 -13.76 -30.11
N PRO A 108 -25.16 -13.11 -31.29
CA PRO A 108 -24.52 -13.68 -32.47
C PRO A 108 -23.03 -13.98 -32.25
N LYS A 109 -22.56 -15.13 -32.73
CA LYS A 109 -21.13 -15.50 -32.66
C LYS A 109 -20.27 -14.44 -33.35
N GLY A 110 -19.18 -14.04 -32.70
CA GLY A 110 -18.30 -12.97 -33.16
C GLY A 110 -18.81 -11.55 -32.85
N SER A 111 -19.97 -11.41 -32.21
CA SER A 111 -20.46 -10.13 -31.68
C SER A 111 -20.12 -9.97 -30.21
N CYS A 112 -19.99 -8.70 -29.79
CA CYS A 112 -19.70 -8.32 -28.42
C CYS A 112 -20.56 -7.11 -28.05
N HIS A 113 -21.29 -7.22 -26.95
CA HIS A 113 -22.09 -6.12 -26.40
C HIS A 113 -21.42 -5.63 -25.12
N ALA A 114 -20.87 -4.41 -25.19
CA ALA A 114 -20.39 -3.71 -24.01
C ALA A 114 -21.59 -3.21 -23.20
N ILE A 115 -21.80 -3.77 -22.01
CA ILE A 115 -22.81 -3.30 -21.07
C ILE A 115 -22.16 -2.30 -20.10
N GLY A 116 -22.76 -1.11 -20.06
CA GLY A 116 -22.16 0.08 -19.46
C GLY A 116 -22.70 0.46 -18.09
N ASN A 117 -22.14 1.57 -17.59
CA ASN A 117 -22.30 2.17 -16.27
C ASN A 117 -21.56 1.46 -15.12
N THR A 118 -20.25 1.32 -15.27
CA THR A 118 -19.32 0.85 -14.23
C THR A 118 -18.88 1.96 -13.28
N GLN A 119 -19.60 3.09 -13.17
CA GLN A 119 -19.17 4.26 -12.40
C GLN A 119 -18.84 3.96 -10.93
N LYS A 120 -19.60 3.06 -10.28
CA LYS A 120 -19.27 2.61 -8.92
C LYS A 120 -17.92 1.91 -8.87
N LEU A 121 -17.66 1.02 -9.83
CA LEU A 121 -16.40 0.31 -9.96
C LEU A 121 -15.24 1.28 -10.25
N ASP A 122 -15.47 2.25 -11.15
CA ASP A 122 -14.48 3.28 -11.48
C ASP A 122 -14.09 4.13 -10.26
N VAL A 123 -15.07 4.52 -9.43
CA VAL A 123 -14.84 5.30 -8.20
C VAL A 123 -13.98 4.51 -7.21
N GLU A 124 -14.34 3.25 -6.94
CA GLU A 124 -13.56 2.42 -6.01
C GLU A 124 -12.15 2.14 -6.56
N TYR A 125 -12.02 1.93 -7.87
CA TYR A 125 -10.72 1.75 -8.52
C TYR A 125 -9.82 2.97 -8.38
N HIS A 126 -10.33 4.18 -8.61
CA HIS A 126 -9.54 5.42 -8.42
C HIS A 126 -9.09 5.54 -6.98
N ALA A 127 -9.99 5.29 -6.03
CA ALA A 127 -9.70 5.37 -4.62
C ALA A 127 -8.65 4.34 -4.19
N PHE A 128 -8.70 3.10 -4.71
CA PHE A 128 -7.66 2.09 -4.57
C PHE A 128 -6.29 2.61 -5.05
N VAL A 129 -6.22 3.13 -6.28
CA VAL A 129 -4.98 3.65 -6.89
C VAL A 129 -4.37 4.78 -6.03
N PHE A 130 -5.20 5.69 -5.53
CA PHE A 130 -4.76 6.78 -4.65
C PHE A 130 -4.30 6.29 -3.28
N ALA A 131 -5.05 5.39 -2.64
CA ALA A 131 -4.67 4.81 -1.35
C ALA A 131 -3.35 4.05 -1.46
N TYR A 132 -3.14 3.32 -2.55
CA TYR A 132 -1.91 2.59 -2.83
C TYR A 132 -0.71 3.54 -2.91
N ARG A 133 -0.83 4.57 -3.76
CA ARG A 133 0.22 5.59 -3.88
C ARG A 133 0.49 6.27 -2.55
N ARG A 134 -0.56 6.63 -1.81
CA ARG A 134 -0.45 7.31 -0.51
C ARG A 134 0.30 6.44 0.52
N THR A 135 0.09 5.13 0.50
CA THR A 135 0.82 4.18 1.36
C THR A 135 2.33 4.27 1.11
N LEU A 136 2.75 4.22 -0.16
CA LEU A 136 4.16 4.39 -0.53
C LEU A 136 4.72 5.75 -0.13
N GLU A 137 3.94 6.82 -0.26
CA GLU A 137 4.37 8.17 0.13
C GLU A 137 4.62 8.31 1.63
N TYR A 138 3.68 7.83 2.44
CA TYR A 138 3.87 7.82 3.89
C TYR A 138 5.04 6.94 4.30
N PHE A 139 5.27 5.82 3.60
CA PHE A 139 6.39 4.95 3.87
C PHE A 139 7.73 5.64 3.59
N ALA A 140 7.89 6.26 2.42
CA ALA A 140 9.08 7.03 2.08
C ALA A 140 9.34 8.18 3.06
N ALA A 141 8.29 8.92 3.44
CA ALA A 141 8.38 9.99 4.42
C ALA A 141 8.84 9.48 5.81
N GLY A 142 8.39 8.30 6.21
CA GLY A 142 8.79 7.63 7.45
C GLY A 142 10.25 7.20 7.43
N ILE A 143 10.67 6.44 6.41
CA ILE A 143 12.07 6.00 6.26
C ILE A 143 13.04 7.19 6.17
N ALA A 144 12.69 8.23 5.40
CA ALA A 144 13.51 9.43 5.28
C ALA A 144 13.68 10.19 6.61
N ALA A 145 12.70 10.10 7.51
CA ALA A 145 12.74 10.78 8.79
C ALA A 145 13.87 10.26 9.71
N TYR A 146 14.22 8.97 9.61
CA TYR A 146 15.40 8.42 10.30
C TYR A 146 16.68 9.18 9.92
N PHE A 147 16.83 9.51 8.64
CA PHE A 147 17.95 10.28 8.09
C PHE A 147 17.78 11.80 8.25
N LYS A 148 16.83 12.24 9.09
CA LYS A 148 16.51 13.65 9.34
C LYS A 148 16.33 14.44 8.04
N SER A 149 15.62 13.83 7.09
CA SER A 149 15.42 14.33 5.73
C SER A 149 13.94 14.31 5.36
N ASP A 150 13.50 15.35 4.67
CA ASP A 150 12.17 15.39 4.07
C ASP A 150 12.15 14.54 2.79
N CYS A 151 11.06 13.78 2.63
CA CYS A 151 10.73 13.02 1.43
C CYS A 151 9.20 13.02 1.31
N ASN A 152 8.69 13.56 0.20
CA ASN A 152 7.25 13.69 -0.08
C ASN A 152 6.83 12.90 -1.33
N SER A 153 7.77 12.16 -1.91
CA SER A 153 7.63 11.40 -3.13
C SER A 153 8.38 10.09 -2.96
N PHE A 154 7.68 8.96 -3.05
CA PHE A 154 8.31 7.64 -3.00
C PHE A 154 9.35 7.48 -4.11
N LYS A 155 9.11 8.10 -5.27
CA LYS A 155 10.07 8.16 -6.39
C LYS A 155 11.39 8.82 -5.99
N ASP A 156 11.37 9.77 -5.06
CA ASP A 156 12.56 10.52 -4.63
C ASP A 156 13.28 9.88 -3.43
N LEU A 157 12.75 8.78 -2.89
CA LEU A 157 13.37 8.06 -1.78
C LEU A 157 14.84 7.69 -2.07
N PRO A 158 15.21 7.16 -3.26
CA PRO A 158 16.62 6.90 -3.59
C PRO A 158 17.52 8.12 -3.43
N ASN A 159 17.06 9.31 -3.82
CA ASN A 159 17.84 10.55 -3.71
C ASN A 159 18.11 10.95 -2.25
N VAL A 160 17.23 10.54 -1.33
CA VAL A 160 17.47 10.70 0.11
C VAL A 160 18.47 9.66 0.58
N LEU A 161 18.29 8.39 0.21
CA LEU A 161 19.12 7.27 0.66
C LEU A 161 20.58 7.38 0.18
N THR A 162 20.84 7.95 -0.99
CA THR A 162 22.19 8.06 -1.58
C THR A 162 22.98 9.29 -1.11
N ARG A 163 22.44 10.11 -0.19
CA ARG A 163 23.15 11.28 0.33
C ARG A 163 24.44 10.85 1.05
N PRO A 164 25.59 11.51 0.82
CA PRO A 164 26.89 11.09 1.37
C PRO A 164 26.95 10.96 2.90
N LYS A 165 26.13 11.74 3.62
CA LYS A 165 26.07 11.74 5.09
C LYS A 165 25.30 10.55 5.69
N ASN A 166 24.55 9.80 4.87
CA ASN A 166 23.71 8.72 5.36
C ASN A 166 24.52 7.42 5.44
N PRO A 167 24.40 6.64 6.53
CA PRO A 167 25.19 5.43 6.71
C PRO A 167 24.80 4.36 5.69
N GLN A 168 25.78 3.93 4.87
CA GLN A 168 25.57 2.90 3.85
C GLN A 168 25.10 1.56 4.44
N THR A 169 25.51 1.26 5.68
CA THR A 169 25.06 0.08 6.43
C THR A 169 23.54 0.04 6.58
N VAL A 170 22.87 1.20 6.61
CA VAL A 170 21.41 1.30 6.70
C VAL A 170 20.76 1.54 5.35
N THR A 171 21.35 2.35 4.48
CA THR A 171 20.72 2.74 3.21
C THR A 171 20.80 1.68 2.12
N ALA A 172 21.87 0.87 2.08
CA ALA A 172 22.08 -0.08 0.99
C ALA A 172 21.00 -1.18 0.91
N PRO A 173 20.58 -1.84 2.02
CA PRO A 173 19.52 -2.85 1.95
C PRO A 173 18.16 -2.29 1.49
N ILE A 174 17.82 -1.06 1.91
CA ILE A 174 16.59 -0.38 1.50
C ILE A 174 16.63 -0.05 0.02
N LEU A 175 17.77 0.45 -0.48
CA LEU A 175 17.93 0.80 -1.89
C LEU A 175 17.90 -0.44 -2.79
N GLN A 176 18.42 -1.57 -2.32
CA GLN A 176 18.30 -2.84 -3.02
C GLN A 176 16.83 -3.23 -3.22
N LEU A 177 16.05 -3.32 -2.13
CA LEU A 177 14.62 -3.68 -2.19
C LEU A 177 13.81 -2.69 -3.02
N PHE A 178 14.11 -1.39 -2.92
CA PHE A 178 13.49 -0.39 -3.79
C PHE A 178 13.71 -0.73 -5.27
N ASN A 179 14.93 -1.08 -5.67
CA ASN A 179 15.23 -1.41 -7.06
C ASN A 179 14.60 -2.72 -7.54
N GLU A 180 14.48 -3.71 -6.64
CA GLU A 180 13.83 -5.00 -6.93
C GLU A 180 12.32 -4.85 -7.16
N HIS A 181 11.66 -3.97 -6.40
CA HIS A 181 10.21 -3.82 -6.44
C HIS A 181 9.70 -2.67 -7.32
N LYS A 182 10.50 -1.64 -7.62
CA LYS A 182 10.01 -0.38 -8.26
C LYS A 182 9.20 -0.57 -9.54
N THR A 183 9.50 -1.58 -10.35
CA THR A 183 8.79 -1.84 -11.61
C THR A 183 7.37 -2.36 -11.37
N ARG A 184 7.11 -3.02 -10.24
CA ARG A 184 5.78 -3.49 -9.84
C ARG A 184 4.82 -2.35 -9.48
N PHE A 185 5.36 -1.14 -9.30
CA PHE A 185 4.62 0.07 -8.94
C PHE A 185 4.42 1.03 -10.13
N ASP A 186 4.71 0.60 -11.36
CA ASP A 186 4.58 1.43 -12.57
C ASP A 186 3.16 2.02 -12.78
N PHE A 187 2.12 1.30 -12.33
CA PHE A 187 0.73 1.78 -12.39
C PHE A 187 0.46 2.99 -11.46
N VAL A 188 1.28 3.20 -10.43
CA VAL A 188 1.18 4.34 -9.50
C VAL A 188 2.39 5.27 -9.53
N LEU A 189 3.49 4.88 -10.17
CA LEU A 189 4.74 5.64 -10.29
C LEU A 189 5.10 5.81 -11.76
N SER A 190 5.03 7.05 -12.26
CA SER A 190 5.54 7.35 -13.59
C SER A 190 7.06 7.22 -13.61
N ILE A 191 7.57 6.32 -14.45
CA ILE A 191 9.01 6.16 -14.70
C ILE A 191 9.43 7.25 -15.71
N GLU A 192 10.59 7.87 -15.49
CA GLU A 192 11.13 8.89 -16.41
C GLU A 192 11.26 8.35 -17.82
N ASN A 193 10.82 9.13 -18.80
CA ASN A 193 10.81 8.81 -20.23
C ASN A 193 9.96 7.57 -20.63
N SER A 194 9.00 7.18 -19.78
CA SER A 194 8.07 6.07 -20.05
C SER A 194 6.60 6.52 -20.15
N ARG A 195 5.69 5.55 -20.31
CA ARG A 195 4.24 5.78 -20.22
C ARG A 195 3.89 6.31 -18.82
N ARG A 196 3.01 7.32 -18.77
CA ARG A 196 2.48 7.84 -17.50
C ARG A 196 1.78 6.73 -16.73
N SER A 197 1.95 6.72 -15.42
CA SER A 197 1.22 5.82 -14.53
C SER A 197 -0.29 6.09 -14.57
N VAL A 198 -1.10 5.07 -14.30
CA VAL A 198 -2.57 5.20 -14.17
C VAL A 198 -2.92 6.30 -13.17
N ARG A 199 -2.25 6.30 -12.01
CA ARG A 199 -2.44 7.31 -10.96
C ARG A 199 -2.27 8.73 -11.49
N ASP A 200 -1.21 9.00 -12.25
CA ASP A 200 -0.95 10.34 -12.78
C ASP A 200 -1.97 10.73 -13.85
N THR A 201 -2.39 9.78 -14.69
CA THR A 201 -3.50 9.96 -15.64
C THR A 201 -4.78 10.39 -14.93
N ILE A 202 -5.19 9.65 -13.89
CA ILE A 202 -6.37 9.97 -13.06
C ILE A 202 -6.25 11.35 -12.42
N SER A 203 -5.07 11.69 -11.88
CA SER A 203 -4.88 12.90 -11.08
C SER A 203 -4.88 14.19 -11.90
N HIS A 204 -4.44 14.13 -13.16
CA HIS A 204 -4.04 15.34 -13.89
C HIS A 204 -4.60 15.43 -15.31
N TYR A 205 -5.14 14.36 -15.88
CA TYR A 205 -5.42 14.33 -17.31
C TYR A 205 -6.86 13.92 -17.62
N GLU A 206 -7.30 12.76 -17.14
CA GLU A 206 -8.60 12.23 -17.52
C GLU A 206 -9.15 11.22 -16.51
N PHE A 207 -10.45 10.98 -16.61
CA PHE A 207 -11.12 9.92 -15.88
C PHE A 207 -10.78 8.55 -16.51
N VAL A 208 -10.18 7.64 -15.74
CA VAL A 208 -9.77 6.32 -16.22
C VAL A 208 -10.77 5.26 -15.80
N SER A 209 -11.45 4.59 -16.73
CA SER A 209 -12.35 3.50 -16.34
C SER A 209 -11.58 2.32 -15.72
N ALA A 210 -12.21 1.62 -14.78
CA ALA A 210 -11.79 0.34 -14.23
C ALA A 210 -11.95 -0.79 -15.26
N GLY A 211 -12.89 -0.65 -16.20
CA GLY A 211 -13.19 -1.61 -17.24
C GLY A 211 -14.65 -1.57 -17.65
N THR A 212 -14.98 -2.31 -18.71
CA THR A 212 -16.35 -2.47 -19.20
C THR A 212 -16.69 -3.95 -19.28
N PHE A 213 -17.89 -4.31 -18.83
CA PHE A 213 -18.37 -5.68 -18.96
C PHE A 213 -18.80 -5.92 -20.40
N ASN A 214 -18.19 -6.93 -21.01
CA ASN A 214 -18.47 -7.35 -22.38
C ASN A 214 -19.21 -8.68 -22.35
N LEU A 215 -20.39 -8.70 -22.98
CA LEU A 215 -21.19 -9.89 -23.21
C LEU A 215 -20.93 -10.45 -24.61
N THR A 216 -20.68 -11.74 -24.70
CA THR A 216 -20.48 -12.48 -25.95
C THR A 216 -21.32 -13.75 -25.94
N TYR A 217 -21.37 -14.45 -27.07
CA TYR A 217 -21.99 -15.78 -27.14
C TYR A 217 -21.45 -16.77 -26.09
N ASP A 218 -20.15 -16.66 -25.76
CA ASP A 218 -19.46 -17.57 -24.84
C ASP A 218 -19.57 -17.15 -23.36
N GLY A 219 -20.31 -16.07 -23.06
CA GLY A 219 -20.52 -15.58 -21.69
C GLY A 219 -20.18 -14.11 -21.54
N PHE A 220 -19.56 -13.74 -20.41
CA PHE A 220 -19.27 -12.36 -20.09
C PHE A 220 -17.89 -12.19 -19.43
N ARG A 221 -17.31 -10.99 -19.53
CA ARG A 221 -16.01 -10.66 -18.92
C ARG A 221 -15.80 -9.15 -18.81
N LEU A 222 -15.04 -8.70 -17.82
CA LEU A 222 -14.57 -7.32 -17.74
C LEU A 222 -13.34 -7.12 -18.65
N VAL A 223 -13.29 -6.03 -19.41
CA VAL A 223 -12.17 -5.74 -20.32
C VAL A 223 -11.77 -4.26 -20.33
N GLY A 224 -10.55 -3.99 -20.78
CA GLY A 224 -10.01 -2.65 -20.94
C GLY A 224 -9.63 -2.02 -19.59
N GLY A 225 -9.96 -0.74 -19.43
CA GLY A 225 -9.66 0.03 -18.22
C GLY A 225 -8.19 0.34 -18.01
N GLY A 226 -7.88 0.97 -16.86
CA GLY A 226 -6.52 1.39 -16.52
C GLY A 226 -5.52 0.24 -16.39
N GLU A 227 -6.01 -0.95 -16.02
CA GLU A 227 -5.21 -2.18 -15.91
C GLU A 227 -5.01 -2.91 -17.25
N ASN A 228 -5.63 -2.44 -18.35
CA ASN A 228 -5.59 -3.05 -19.68
C ASN A 228 -6.01 -4.53 -19.67
N LEU A 229 -7.17 -4.84 -19.09
CA LEU A 229 -7.74 -6.17 -19.02
C LEU A 229 -8.00 -6.73 -20.43
N ASN A 230 -7.42 -7.88 -20.76
CA ASN A 230 -7.40 -8.44 -22.11
C ASN A 230 -8.46 -9.54 -22.31
N PHE A 231 -8.84 -9.75 -23.57
CA PHE A 231 -9.73 -10.84 -23.98
C PHE A 231 -9.06 -12.22 -24.01
N ASN A 232 -7.73 -12.30 -24.02
CA ASN A 232 -6.99 -13.55 -24.24
C ASN A 232 -6.63 -14.23 -22.91
N GLY A 233 -7.23 -15.39 -22.63
CA GLY A 233 -6.88 -16.24 -21.47
C GLY A 233 -8.03 -16.47 -20.47
N THR A 234 -7.67 -16.93 -19.27
CA THR A 234 -8.55 -17.05 -18.09
C THR A 234 -9.27 -15.73 -17.81
N PRO A 235 -10.45 -15.74 -17.17
CA PRO A 235 -11.14 -14.52 -16.79
C PRO A 235 -10.22 -13.71 -15.87
N ASN A 236 -9.62 -12.64 -16.39
CA ASN A 236 -8.84 -11.72 -15.57
C ASN A 236 -9.83 -10.73 -14.97
N ARG A 237 -10.30 -11.03 -13.76
CA ARG A 237 -11.11 -10.09 -12.97
C ARG A 237 -10.24 -8.92 -12.57
N LEU A 238 -10.82 -7.73 -12.41
CA LEU A 238 -10.07 -6.59 -11.91
C LEU A 238 -9.53 -6.90 -10.52
N CYS A 239 -10.36 -7.51 -9.66
CA CYS A 239 -9.97 -7.85 -8.30
C CYS A 239 -8.73 -8.74 -8.23
N ASP A 240 -8.52 -9.64 -9.19
CA ASP A 240 -7.36 -10.54 -9.19
C ASP A 240 -6.06 -9.76 -9.45
N VAL A 241 -6.10 -8.84 -10.42
CA VAL A 241 -4.98 -7.92 -10.71
C VAL A 241 -4.69 -7.02 -9.51
N LEU A 242 -5.72 -6.46 -8.89
CA LEU A 242 -5.56 -5.56 -7.74
C LEU A 242 -5.11 -6.30 -6.47
N ASN A 243 -5.56 -7.54 -6.27
CA ASN A 243 -5.06 -8.43 -5.22
C ASN A 243 -3.57 -8.69 -5.38
N GLU A 244 -3.10 -9.00 -6.59
CA GLU A 244 -1.67 -9.18 -6.87
C GLU A 244 -0.87 -7.90 -6.55
N ARG A 245 -1.38 -6.74 -6.98
CA ARG A 245 -0.76 -5.44 -6.66
C ARG A 245 -0.70 -5.17 -5.16
N ALA A 246 -1.77 -5.46 -4.42
CA ALA A 246 -1.81 -5.33 -2.97
C ALA A 246 -0.79 -6.28 -2.30
N GLY A 247 -0.64 -7.51 -2.82
CA GLY A 247 0.40 -8.44 -2.40
C GLY A 247 1.81 -7.89 -2.61
N PHE A 248 2.08 -7.23 -3.74
CA PHE A 248 3.37 -6.56 -3.97
C PHE A 248 3.63 -5.41 -3.00
N LEU A 249 2.59 -4.66 -2.63
CA LEU A 249 2.71 -3.61 -1.61
C LEU A 249 3.09 -4.21 -0.27
N ASP A 250 2.42 -5.27 0.16
CA ASP A 250 2.68 -5.93 1.43
C ASP A 250 4.08 -6.54 1.48
N ALA A 251 4.49 -7.24 0.42
CA ALA A 251 5.83 -7.79 0.31
C ALA A 251 6.89 -6.69 0.47
N PHE A 252 6.78 -5.61 -0.30
CA PHE A 252 7.72 -4.50 -0.24
C PHE A 252 7.77 -3.84 1.15
N LEU A 253 6.61 -3.52 1.74
CA LEU A 253 6.55 -2.87 3.05
C LEU A 253 7.20 -3.75 4.13
N ASN A 254 6.86 -5.04 4.15
CA ASN A 254 7.35 -5.93 5.19
C ASN A 254 8.83 -6.27 5.00
N GLU A 255 9.27 -6.63 3.78
CA GLU A 255 10.67 -6.90 3.48
C GLU A 255 11.55 -5.69 3.79
N THR A 256 11.10 -4.49 3.42
CA THR A 256 11.86 -3.26 3.68
C THR A 256 11.95 -2.93 5.16
N LEU A 257 10.87 -3.11 5.93
CA LEU A 257 10.92 -2.90 7.37
C LEU A 257 11.81 -3.92 8.08
N VAL A 258 11.80 -5.18 7.66
CA VAL A 258 12.72 -6.20 8.19
C VAL A 258 14.16 -5.84 7.87
N ALA A 259 14.47 -5.53 6.61
CA ALA A 259 15.82 -5.14 6.18
C ALA A 259 16.30 -3.88 6.91
N PHE A 260 15.42 -2.88 7.05
CA PHE A 260 15.71 -1.66 7.79
C PHE A 260 16.00 -1.94 9.26
N THR A 261 15.17 -2.74 9.92
CA THR A 261 15.34 -3.12 11.34
C THR A 261 16.67 -3.85 11.57
N ASN A 262 16.98 -4.85 10.74
CA ASN A 262 18.24 -5.59 10.80
C ASN A 262 19.46 -4.69 10.58
N ALA A 263 19.34 -3.73 9.67
CA ALA A 263 20.39 -2.76 9.39
C ALA A 263 20.60 -1.78 10.55
N LEU A 264 19.51 -1.35 11.23
CA LEU A 264 19.59 -0.55 12.43
C LEU A 264 20.27 -1.30 13.58
N HIS A 265 19.92 -2.58 13.80
CA HIS A 265 20.62 -3.43 14.77
C HIS A 265 22.12 -3.47 14.51
N THR A 266 22.53 -3.69 13.27
CA THR A 266 23.95 -3.76 12.89
C THR A 266 24.65 -2.41 13.09
N HIS A 267 23.99 -1.32 12.71
CA HIS A 267 24.59 0.02 12.78
C HIS A 267 24.73 0.55 14.21
N HIS A 268 23.78 0.23 15.09
CA HIS A 268 23.75 0.69 16.48
C HIS A 268 24.26 -0.37 17.48
N SER A 269 24.72 -1.53 17.01
CA SER A 269 25.38 -2.50 17.88
C SER A 269 26.67 -1.88 18.43
N PRO A 270 26.93 -1.99 19.75
CA PRO A 270 28.19 -1.54 20.30
C PRO A 270 29.31 -2.32 19.61
N SER A 271 30.22 -1.60 18.96
CA SER A 271 31.49 -2.15 18.51
C SER A 271 32.07 -2.92 19.69
N LYS A 272 32.24 -4.25 19.55
CA LYS A 272 33.08 -4.99 20.50
C LYS A 272 34.43 -4.29 20.45
N ALA A 273 34.77 -3.58 21.52
CA ALA A 273 36.08 -2.99 21.70
C ALA A 273 37.09 -4.08 21.38
N THR A 274 37.85 -3.90 20.29
CA THR A 274 39.14 -4.54 20.11
C THR A 274 40.00 -4.02 21.26
N SER A 275 39.98 -4.78 22.36
CA SER A 275 40.98 -4.71 23.41
C SER A 275 42.27 -5.29 22.83
N ASP A 276 43.08 -4.41 22.26
CA ASP A 276 44.53 -4.59 22.12
C ASP A 276 45.23 -3.63 23.08
#